data_AF-A0A7R9DWL4-F1
#
_entry.id   AF-A0A7R9DWL4-F1
#
_cell.length_a   1.000
_cell.length_b   1.000
_cell.length_c   1.000
_cell.angle_alpha   90.00
_cell.angle_beta   90.00
_cell.angle_gamma   90.00
#
_symmetry.space_group_name_H-M   'P 1'
#
loop_
_entity.id
_entity.type
_entity.pdbx_description
1 polymer ?
#
loop_
_entity_poly.entity_id
_entity_poly.type
_entity_poly.pdbx_seq_one_letter_code
_entity_poly.pdbx_strand_id
1 'polypeptide(L)'
;MRKPGDLIARLGLYFVCLILGHIIHLSIAYIVIYFVITRKNPFTFVATGLNTYSYEHEVNPQIAETLATAFATTSSIACIPLAIKNLEEKAGVDPMIARFVIPVGINVNKDGTALSLGVQAIFISQLSDITLTVG
;
A
#
# COMPACT_ATOMS: atom_id res chain seq x y z
N MET A 1 15.89 13.89 -33.50
CA MET A 1 15.43 12.64 -32.87
C MET A 1 15.97 12.59 -31.45
N ARG A 2 15.12 12.38 -30.44
CA ARG A 2 15.58 12.14 -29.05
C ARG A 2 16.45 10.88 -29.06
N LYS A 3 17.61 10.89 -28.40
CA LYS A 3 18.49 9.70 -28.37
C LYS A 3 17.76 8.59 -27.60
N PRO A 4 17.80 7.32 -28.03
CA PRO A 4 17.10 6.24 -27.34
C PRO A 4 17.52 6.10 -25.87
N GLY A 5 18.78 6.42 -25.53
CA GLY A 5 19.27 6.45 -24.16
C GLY A 5 18.54 7.46 -23.25
N ASP A 6 18.13 8.61 -23.79
CA ASP A 6 17.43 9.64 -23.01
C ASP A 6 16.03 9.18 -22.60
N LEU A 7 15.35 8.41 -23.47
CA LEU A 7 14.04 7.86 -23.17
C LEU A 7 14.12 6.78 -22.07
N ILE A 8 15.09 5.88 -22.17
CA ILE A 8 15.31 4.84 -21.15
C ILE A 8 15.62 5.47 -19.80
N ALA A 9 16.47 6.51 -19.76
CA ALA A 9 16.77 7.23 -18.53
C ALA A 9 15.52 7.89 -17.92
N ARG A 10 14.66 8.53 -18.74
CA ARG A 10 13.40 9.13 -18.29
C ARG A 10 12.41 8.09 -17.76
N LEU A 11 12.30 6.93 -18.42
CA LEU A 11 11.48 5.81 -17.94
C LEU A 11 12.01 5.26 -16.61
N GLY A 12 13.33 5.13 -16.47
CA GLY A 12 13.96 4.75 -15.21
C GLY A 12 13.61 5.71 -14.08
N LEU A 13 13.72 7.02 -14.31
CA LEU A 13 13.35 8.05 -13.34
C LEU A 13 11.85 8.01 -12.99
N TYR A 14 10.98 7.74 -13.97
CA TYR A 14 9.56 7.54 -13.76
C TYR A 14 9.26 6.38 -12.80
N PHE A 15 9.89 5.21 -12.99
CA PHE A 15 9.71 4.08 -12.07
C PHE A 15 10.26 4.37 -10.67
N VAL A 16 11.40 5.04 -10.57
CA VAL A 16 11.95 5.49 -9.28
C VAL A 16 10.97 6.42 -8.58
N CYS A 17 10.42 7.41 -9.29
CA CYS A 17 9.42 8.33 -8.76
C CYS A 17 8.16 7.59 -8.26
N LEU A 18 7.64 6.64 -9.04
CA LEU A 18 6.50 5.82 -8.64
C LEU A 18 6.78 5.01 -7.38
N ILE A 19 7.90 4.28 -7.34
CA ILE A 19 8.26 3.42 -6.19
C ILE A 19 8.43 4.28 -4.93
N LEU A 20 9.15 5.40 -5.04
CA LEU A 20 9.32 6.34 -3.94
C LEU A 20 7.99 6.92 -3.46
N GLY A 21 7.11 7.33 -4.39
CA GLY A 21 5.78 7.84 -4.06
C GLY A 21 4.95 6.82 -3.28
N HIS A 22 4.95 5.55 -3.70
CA HIS A 22 4.26 4.48 -2.98
C HIS A 22 4.87 4.22 -1.59
N ILE A 23 6.20 4.21 -1.47
CA ILE A 23 6.88 4.04 -0.18
C ILE A 23 6.51 5.18 0.77
N ILE A 24 6.56 6.43 0.30
CA ILE A 24 6.20 7.61 1.10
C ILE A 24 4.73 7.56 1.53
N HIS A 25 3.81 7.25 0.62
CA HIS A 25 2.39 7.11 0.95
C HIS A 25 2.16 5.99 1.98
N LEU A 26 2.77 4.82 1.77
CA LEU A 26 2.63 3.68 2.66
C LEU A 26 3.18 3.95 4.06
N SER A 27 4.34 4.61 4.15
CA SER A 27 5.04 4.86 5.41
C SER A 27 4.55 6.10 6.14
N ILE A 28 4.06 7.14 5.46
CA ILE A 28 3.64 8.37 6.13
C ILE A 28 2.11 8.40 6.27
N ALA A 29 1.36 8.25 5.18
CA ALA A 29 -0.08 8.47 5.21
C ALA A 29 -0.78 7.45 6.12
N TYR A 30 -0.52 6.15 5.96
CA TYR A 30 -1.16 5.13 6.80
C TYR A 30 -0.71 5.18 8.27
N ILE A 31 0.55 5.50 8.54
CA ILE A 31 1.07 5.68 9.92
C ILE A 31 0.37 6.85 10.60
N VAL A 32 0.29 8.00 9.92
CA VAL A 32 -0.35 9.21 10.46
C VAL A 32 -1.84 8.96 10.66
N ILE A 33 -2.55 8.41 9.68
CA ILE A 33 -3.99 8.13 9.78
C ILE A 33 -4.26 7.16 10.93
N TYR A 34 -3.51 6.07 11.02
CA TYR A 34 -3.64 5.10 12.12
C TYR A 34 -3.42 5.75 13.47
N PHE A 35 -2.32 6.50 13.64
CA PHE A 35 -1.97 7.16 14.89
C PHE A 35 -2.99 8.22 15.30
N VAL A 36 -3.49 9.02 14.36
CA VAL A 36 -4.48 10.08 14.65
C VAL A 36 -5.81 9.47 15.10
N ILE A 37 -6.28 8.41 14.44
CA ILE A 37 -7.57 7.79 14.74
C ILE A 37 -7.51 6.92 16.00
N THR A 38 -6.53 6.02 16.07
CA THR A 38 -6.46 5.02 17.16
C THR A 38 -5.72 5.54 18.39
N ARG A 39 -4.91 6.60 18.24
CA ARG A 39 -3.99 7.12 19.27
C ARG A 39 -3.02 6.07 19.82
N LYS A 40 -2.80 4.99 19.06
CA LYS A 40 -1.86 3.89 19.36
C LYS A 40 -0.67 3.92 18.40
N ASN A 41 0.44 3.31 18.81
CA ASN A 41 1.63 3.21 17.98
C ASN A 41 1.37 2.26 16.78
N PRO A 42 1.44 2.75 15.51
CA PRO A 42 1.19 1.95 14.32
C PRO A 42 2.22 0.82 14.12
N PHE A 43 3.45 1.00 14.57
CA PHE A 43 4.48 -0.03 14.46
C PHE A 43 4.19 -1.22 15.38
N THR A 44 3.56 -0.98 16.52
CA THR A 44 3.09 -2.03 17.43
C THR A 44 1.99 -2.87 16.78
N PHE A 45 1.08 -2.25 16.02
CA PHE A 45 0.06 -2.99 15.27
C PHE A 45 0.66 -3.91 14.22
N VAL A 46 1.62 -3.40 13.43
CA VAL A 46 2.28 -4.20 12.37
C VAL A 46 3.12 -5.34 12.96
N ALA A 47 3.79 -5.10 14.09
CA ALA A 47 4.68 -6.07 14.72
C ALA A 47 3.96 -7.08 15.64
N THR A 48 2.91 -6.66 16.34
CA THR A 48 2.31 -7.44 17.46
C THR A 48 0.77 -7.48 17.46
N GLY A 49 0.09 -6.82 16.52
CA GLY A 49 -1.38 -6.81 16.44
C GLY A 49 -2.07 -5.86 17.42
N LEU A 50 -3.41 -5.91 17.51
CA LEU A 50 -4.19 -5.07 18.44
C LEU A 50 -4.27 -5.63 19.86
N ASN A 51 -4.11 -6.95 20.01
CA ASN A 51 -4.18 -7.64 21.29
C ASN A 51 -2.79 -8.11 21.73
N THR A 52 -2.22 -7.46 22.74
CA THR A 52 -0.95 -7.82 23.39
C THR A 52 -1.01 -9.16 24.17
N TYR A 53 -2.13 -9.88 24.13
CA TYR A 53 -2.37 -11.08 24.95
C TYR A 53 -2.01 -12.41 24.28
N SER A 54 -1.52 -12.42 23.04
CA SER A 54 -1.01 -13.64 22.41
C SER A 54 0.35 -14.01 22.99
N TYR A 55 0.33 -14.99 23.90
CA TYR A 55 1.43 -15.47 24.75
C TYR A 55 2.47 -16.34 24.01
N GLU A 56 2.39 -16.52 22.69
CA GLU A 56 3.39 -17.29 21.93
C GLU A 56 4.36 -16.36 21.18
N HIS A 57 5.58 -16.36 21.71
CA HIS A 57 6.77 -15.66 21.24
C HIS A 57 7.18 -16.08 19.81
N GLU A 58 6.52 -15.53 18.79
CA GLU A 58 7.12 -15.43 17.46
C GLU A 58 6.92 -14.01 16.93
N VAL A 59 8.02 -13.28 16.78
CA VAL A 59 8.03 -11.93 16.19
C VAL A 59 7.90 -12.09 14.67
N ASN A 60 6.73 -12.55 14.22
CA ASN A 60 6.40 -12.62 12.81
C ASN A 60 5.45 -11.46 12.47
N PRO A 61 5.84 -10.53 11.59
CA PRO A 61 4.96 -9.44 11.16
C PRO A 61 3.66 -10.02 10.61
N GLN A 62 2.55 -9.74 11.29
CA GLN A 62 1.31 -10.48 11.12
C GLN A 62 0.71 -10.38 9.72
N ILE A 63 1.06 -9.32 9.00
CA ILE A 63 0.62 -9.03 7.64
C ILE A 63 1.66 -9.43 6.58
N ALA A 64 2.83 -9.93 6.95
CA ALA A 64 3.92 -10.19 6.00
C ALA A 64 3.56 -11.28 4.98
N GLU A 65 2.87 -12.33 5.39
CA GLU A 65 2.35 -13.35 4.46
C GLU A 65 1.39 -12.73 3.45
N THR A 66 0.45 -11.90 3.91
CA THR A 66 -0.50 -11.19 3.03
C THR A 66 0.22 -10.26 2.06
N LEU A 67 1.23 -9.53 2.53
CA LEU A 67 2.05 -8.64 1.69
C LEU A 67 2.86 -9.42 0.66
N ALA A 68 3.46 -10.55 1.06
CA ALA A 68 4.21 -11.42 0.17
C ALA A 68 3.30 -12.02 -0.92
N THR A 69 2.11 -12.49 -0.55
CA THR A 69 1.10 -12.95 -1.53
C THR A 69 0.64 -11.82 -2.44
N ALA A 70 0.37 -10.63 -1.91
CA ALA A 70 -0.03 -9.47 -2.71
C ALA A 70 1.03 -9.08 -3.73
N PHE A 71 2.30 -9.10 -3.31
CA PHE A 71 3.43 -8.82 -4.19
C PHE A 71 3.61 -9.90 -5.26
N ALA A 72 3.59 -11.17 -4.87
CA ALA A 72 3.77 -12.30 -5.79
C ALA A 72 2.64 -12.43 -6.81
N THR A 73 1.41 -12.15 -6.41
CA THR A 73 0.22 -12.27 -7.28
C THR A 73 -0.11 -10.99 -8.01
N THR A 74 0.45 -9.85 -7.59
CA THR A 74 0.10 -8.50 -8.07
C THR A 74 -1.41 -8.19 -7.95
N SER A 75 -2.13 -8.86 -7.05
CA SER A 75 -3.60 -8.78 -6.92
C SER A 75 -4.05 -8.64 -5.47
N SER A 76 -4.75 -7.55 -5.16
CA SER A 76 -5.34 -7.33 -3.83
C SER A 76 -6.51 -8.28 -3.53
N ILE A 77 -7.27 -8.68 -4.55
CA ILE A 77 -8.43 -9.57 -4.40
C ILE A 77 -7.97 -10.98 -4.04
N ALA A 78 -6.86 -11.44 -4.61
CA ALA A 78 -6.27 -12.75 -4.29
C ALA A 78 -5.89 -12.88 -2.80
N CYS A 79 -5.71 -11.75 -2.11
CA CYS A 79 -5.26 -11.70 -0.73
C CYS A 79 -6.41 -11.66 0.29
N ILE A 80 -7.66 -11.48 -0.14
CA ILE A 80 -8.83 -11.38 0.76
C ILE A 80 -8.87 -12.49 1.83
N PRO A 81 -8.84 -13.79 1.47
CA PRO A 81 -8.98 -14.85 2.47
C PRO A 81 -7.82 -14.85 3.48
N LEU A 82 -6.60 -14.61 3.01
CA LEU A 82 -5.41 -14.56 3.87
C LEU A 82 -5.40 -13.31 4.76
N ALA A 83 -5.85 -12.17 4.24
CA ALA A 83 -5.96 -10.92 4.98
C ALA A 83 -6.98 -11.05 6.13
N ILE A 84 -8.16 -11.61 5.87
CA ILE A 84 -9.19 -11.84 6.90
C ILE A 84 -8.64 -12.78 7.97
N LYS A 85 -8.05 -13.91 7.57
CA LYS A 85 -7.44 -14.87 8.50
C LYS A 85 -6.39 -14.21 9.41
N ASN A 86 -5.45 -13.47 8.83
CA ASN A 86 -4.39 -12.81 9.59
C ASN A 86 -4.96 -11.72 10.53
N LEU A 87 -6.01 -11.00 10.13
CA LEU A 87 -6.64 -9.99 10.99
C LEU A 87 -7.39 -10.62 12.17
N GLU A 88 -8.09 -11.74 11.95
CA GLU A 88 -8.83 -12.47 12.99
C GLU A 88 -7.88 -13.18 13.97
N GLU A 89 -6.97 -14.01 13.44
CA GLU A 89 -6.15 -14.92 14.25
C GLU A 89 -4.91 -14.24 14.83
N LYS A 90 -4.26 -13.36 14.07
CA LYS A 90 -3.01 -12.72 14.48
C LYS A 90 -3.27 -11.34 15.07
N ALA A 91 -4.08 -10.50 14.39
CA ALA A 91 -4.24 -9.10 14.78
C ALA A 91 -5.30 -8.88 15.85
N GLY A 92 -6.16 -9.87 16.13
CA GLY A 92 -7.21 -9.78 17.12
C GLY A 92 -8.30 -8.77 16.76
N VAL A 93 -8.49 -8.51 15.46
CA VAL A 93 -9.62 -7.71 14.96
C VAL A 93 -10.89 -8.53 15.07
N ASP A 94 -11.98 -7.88 15.45
CA ASP A 94 -13.29 -8.52 15.48
C ASP A 94 -13.64 -9.16 14.11
N PRO A 95 -14.00 -10.46 14.08
CA PRO A 95 -14.29 -11.17 12.83
C PRO A 95 -15.41 -10.53 12.00
N MET A 96 -16.43 -9.94 12.64
CA MET A 96 -17.51 -9.26 11.94
C MET A 96 -16.98 -8.03 11.20
N ILE A 97 -16.11 -7.25 11.85
CA ILE A 97 -15.46 -6.09 11.24
C ILE A 97 -14.54 -6.54 10.09
N ALA A 98 -13.67 -7.53 10.30
CA ALA A 98 -12.72 -7.99 9.29
C ALA A 98 -13.43 -8.52 8.03
N ARG A 99 -14.45 -9.36 8.20
CA ARG A 99 -15.21 -9.98 7.09
C ARG A 99 -16.07 -8.99 6.32
N PHE A 100 -16.45 -7.87 6.93
CA PHE A 100 -17.21 -6.83 6.26
C PHE A 100 -16.30 -5.79 5.58
N VAL A 101 -15.33 -5.25 6.31
CA VAL A 101 -14.52 -4.11 5.85
C VAL A 101 -13.53 -4.52 4.76
N ILE A 102 -12.92 -5.70 4.85
CA ILE A 102 -11.88 -6.11 3.88
C ILE A 102 -12.44 -6.30 2.46
N PRO A 103 -13.54 -7.06 2.24
CA PRO A 103 -14.08 -7.26 0.89
C PRO A 103 -14.62 -5.97 0.26
N VAL A 104 -15.26 -5.11 1.06
CA VAL A 104 -15.76 -3.81 0.59
C VAL A 104 -14.59 -2.87 0.30
N GLY A 105 -13.66 -2.78 1.24
CA GLY A 105 -12.53 -1.87 1.21
C GLY A 105 -11.59 -2.11 0.03
N ILE A 106 -11.34 -3.36 -0.38
CA ILE A 106 -10.41 -3.66 -1.49
C ILE A 106 -10.93 -3.13 -2.85
N ASN A 107 -12.24 -3.02 -3.03
CA ASN A 107 -12.81 -2.48 -4.26
C ASN A 107 -12.80 -0.95 -4.27
N VAL A 108 -12.99 -0.33 -3.10
CA VAL A 108 -13.08 1.13 -2.95
C VAL A 108 -11.70 1.77 -2.78
N ASN A 109 -10.80 1.13 -2.03
CA ASN A 109 -9.44 1.63 -1.79
C ASN A 109 -8.58 1.38 -3.04
N LYS A 110 -8.31 2.46 -3.77
CA LYS A 110 -7.51 2.47 -4.99
C LYS A 110 -6.36 3.47 -4.92
N ASP A 111 -5.75 3.63 -3.76
CA ASP A 111 -4.66 4.58 -3.53
C ASP A 111 -3.46 4.37 -4.47
N GLY A 112 -2.98 3.13 -4.62
CA GLY A 112 -1.85 2.83 -5.51
C GLY A 112 -2.18 3.12 -7.00
N THR A 113 -3.41 2.84 -7.42
CA THR A 113 -3.88 3.17 -8.77
C THR A 113 -3.95 4.69 -8.95
N ALA A 114 -4.50 5.42 -7.99
CA ALA A 114 -4.60 6.88 -8.05
C ALA A 114 -3.21 7.54 -8.15
N LEU A 115 -2.25 7.12 -7.32
CA LEU A 115 -0.88 7.64 -7.36
C LEU A 115 -0.22 7.33 -8.71
N SER A 116 -0.37 6.10 -9.20
CA SER A 116 0.20 5.68 -10.49
C SER A 116 -0.39 6.47 -11.65
N LEU A 117 -1.70 6.65 -11.70
CA LEU A 117 -2.38 7.42 -12.75
C LEU A 117 -1.97 8.90 -12.72
N GLY A 118 -1.86 9.51 -11.55
CA GLY A 118 -1.44 10.91 -11.41
C GLY A 118 -0.01 11.13 -11.93
N VAL A 119 0.94 10.29 -11.50
CA VAL A 119 2.33 10.37 -11.96
C VAL A 119 2.43 10.06 -13.46
N GLN A 120 1.67 9.08 -13.95
CA GLN A 120 1.65 8.72 -15.37
C GLN A 120 1.12 9.85 -16.26
N ALA A 121 0.06 10.54 -15.84
CA ALA A 121 -0.48 11.71 -16.56
C ALA A 121 0.58 12.82 -16.67
N ILE A 122 1.26 13.15 -15.55
CA ILE A 122 2.33 14.15 -15.54
C ILE A 122 3.50 13.73 -16.45
N PHE A 123 3.91 12.47 -16.37
CA PHE A 123 5.00 11.93 -17.18
C PHE A 123 4.70 11.97 -18.68
N ILE A 124 3.49 11.57 -19.10
CA ILE A 124 3.07 11.65 -20.50
C ILE A 124 3.07 13.11 -20.96
N SER A 125 2.57 14.04 -20.15
CA SER A 125 2.60 15.48 -20.47
C SER A 125 4.03 15.97 -20.70
N GLN A 126 4.97 15.59 -19.85
CA GLN A 126 6.40 15.93 -19.99
C GLN A 126 7.06 15.29 -21.21
N LEU A 127 6.61 14.11 -21.65
CA LEU A 127 7.10 13.47 -22.87
C LEU A 127 6.56 14.16 -24.12
N SER A 128 5.31 14.60 -24.10
CA SER A 128 4.63 15.27 -25.21
C SER A 128 4.88 16.78 -25.28
N ASP A 129 5.75 17.32 -24.42
CA ASP A 129 6.05 18.75 -24.31
C ASP A 129 4.78 19.60 -24.04
N ILE A 130 3.82 19.02 -23.33
CA ILE A 130 2.59 19.68 -22.88
C ILE A 130 2.84 20.29 -21.50
N THR A 131 2.58 21.58 -21.35
CA THR A 131 2.68 22.28 -20.06
C THR A 131 1.38 22.09 -19.28
N LEU A 132 1.49 21.55 -18.06
CA LEU A 132 0.37 21.46 -17.11
C LEU A 132 0.30 22.74 -16.27
N THR A 133 -0.90 23.28 -16.08
CA THR A 133 -1.20 24.29 -15.07
C THR A 133 -1.61 23.62 -13.76
N VAL A 134 -1.74 24.40 -12.68
CA VAL A 134 -2.18 23.89 -11.36
C VAL A 134 -3.64 23.38 -11.40
N GLY A 135 -4.41 23.82 -12.40
CA GLY A 135 -5.86 23.64 -12.51
C GLY A 135 -6.49 24.96 -12.91
#